data_AF-A0ABC9HDC3-F1
#
_entry.id   AF-A0ABC9HDC3-F1
#
_cell.length_a   1.000
_cell.length_b   1.000
_cell.length_c   1.000
_cell.angle_alpha   90.00
_cell.angle_beta   90.00
_cell.angle_gamma   90.00
#
_symmetry.space_group_name_H-M   'P 1'
#
loop_
_entity.id
_entity.type
_entity.pdbx_description
1 polymer ?
#
loop_
_entity_poly.entity_id
_entity_poly.type
_entity_poly.pdbx_seq_one_letter_code
_entity_poly.pdbx_strand_id
1 'polypeptide(L)'
;MASADLLRREEEFYSSLFDSAKGDGVRSRSQLIERKIEALEDMATKVSNRRSRKWLNDRLLIELVPRLHVEEIKGLFAPPPWGEELPLSAFCRTSVGEWDAFRSIDMDTEARLMQHMKSSSEKQRTHVDEDELVAVNAWRRIDRQTREAIKRNFLPDLLEIYEERVRTFIEDTSDKDVLVLNVQDPFQRLLLHGVCEFYNVTSTTSSSVRDGKPWKATTIKKRQGTGVPSRITLVSFLRMKKNGSQ
;
A
#
# COMPACT_ATOMS: atom_id res chain seq x y z
N MET A 1 0.59 -54.45 -37.23
CA MET A 1 -0.51 -54.25 -36.26
C MET A 1 -0.34 -55.30 -35.17
N ALA A 2 -0.50 -54.95 -33.89
CA ALA A 2 -0.39 -55.93 -32.81
C ALA A 2 -1.52 -56.97 -32.97
N SER A 3 -1.21 -58.25 -32.78
CA SER A 3 -2.18 -59.34 -32.92
C SER A 3 -3.29 -59.21 -31.87
N ALA A 4 -4.53 -59.49 -32.25
CA ALA A 4 -5.69 -59.41 -31.34
C ALA A 4 -5.52 -60.27 -30.08
N ASP A 5 -4.74 -61.35 -30.17
CA ASP A 5 -4.39 -62.21 -29.04
C ASP A 5 -3.55 -61.52 -27.95
N LEU A 6 -2.75 -60.51 -28.31
CA LEU A 6 -1.93 -59.78 -27.36
C LEU A 6 -2.77 -58.83 -26.49
N LEU A 7 -3.74 -58.15 -27.11
CA LEU A 7 -4.66 -57.25 -26.40
C LEU A 7 -5.64 -58.03 -25.50
N ARG A 8 -6.09 -59.22 -25.95
CA ARG A 8 -6.96 -60.09 -25.14
C ARG A 8 -6.23 -60.65 -23.91
N ARG A 9 -4.96 -61.04 -24.08
CA ARG A 9 -4.09 -61.48 -22.97
C ARG A 9 -3.80 -60.33 -21.99
N GLU A 10 -3.74 -59.09 -22.46
CA GLU A 10 -3.61 -57.90 -21.61
C GLU A 10 -4.87 -57.64 -20.77
N GLU A 11 -6.07 -57.62 -21.36
CA GLU A 11 -7.33 -57.39 -20.62
C GLU A 11 -7.62 -58.47 -19.56
N GLU A 12 -7.37 -59.73 -19.88
CA GLU A 12 -7.52 -60.85 -18.93
C GLU A 12 -6.48 -60.73 -17.79
N PHE A 13 -5.25 -60.29 -18.07
CA PHE A 13 -4.21 -60.05 -17.07
C PHE A 13 -4.53 -58.88 -16.14
N TYR A 14 -5.04 -57.76 -16.67
CA TYR A 14 -5.46 -56.60 -15.87
C TYR A 14 -6.66 -56.92 -14.97
N SER A 15 -7.57 -57.78 -15.41
CA SER A 15 -8.73 -58.22 -14.61
C SER A 15 -8.30 -59.04 -13.39
N SER A 16 -7.28 -59.89 -13.52
CA SER A 16 -6.71 -60.67 -12.41
C SER A 16 -5.93 -59.84 -11.38
N LEU A 17 -5.53 -58.61 -11.73
CA LEU A 17 -4.68 -57.73 -10.93
C LEU A 17 -5.47 -56.91 -9.89
N PHE A 18 -6.76 -56.69 -10.11
CA PHE A 18 -7.63 -55.91 -9.23
C PHE A 18 -8.60 -56.76 -8.41
N ASP A 19 -8.72 -58.05 -8.71
CA ASP A 19 -9.60 -58.98 -7.99
C ASP A 19 -8.78 -59.87 -7.03
N SER A 20 -8.16 -59.25 -6.03
CA SER A 20 -7.67 -59.97 -4.84
C SER A 20 -8.36 -59.41 -3.61
N ALA A 21 -9.39 -60.12 -3.18
CA ALA A 21 -10.05 -59.95 -1.92
C ALA A 21 -9.04 -59.88 -0.76
N LYS A 22 -9.41 -59.08 0.24
CA LYS A 22 -8.67 -58.75 1.46
C LYS A 22 -7.93 -59.94 2.08
N GLY A 23 -6.64 -59.74 2.31
CA GLY A 23 -5.89 -60.43 3.37
C GLY A 23 -4.87 -61.45 2.87
N ASP A 24 -3.69 -60.98 2.43
CA ASP A 24 -2.33 -61.53 2.63
C ASP A 24 -1.36 -60.92 1.58
N GLY A 25 -1.26 -59.58 1.56
CA GLY A 25 -1.04 -58.82 0.32
C GLY A 25 0.38 -58.33 0.00
N VAL A 26 1.39 -58.51 0.87
CA VAL A 26 2.72 -57.90 0.63
C VAL A 26 3.69 -58.86 -0.06
N ARG A 27 3.81 -60.11 0.40
CA ARG A 27 4.66 -61.13 -0.25
C ARG A 27 4.13 -61.56 -1.62
N SER A 28 2.82 -61.71 -1.74
CA SER A 28 2.13 -62.04 -2.99
C SER A 28 2.30 -60.95 -4.05
N ARG A 29 2.30 -59.67 -3.64
CA ARG A 29 2.49 -58.53 -4.55
C ARG A 29 3.93 -58.39 -5.05
N SER A 30 4.94 -58.57 -4.20
CA SER A 30 6.35 -58.54 -4.63
C SER A 30 6.65 -59.63 -5.67
N GLN A 31 6.15 -60.85 -5.44
CA GLN A 31 6.27 -61.95 -6.40
C GLN A 31 5.54 -61.67 -7.72
N LEU A 32 4.42 -60.94 -7.67
CA LEU A 32 3.68 -60.52 -8.87
C LEU A 32 4.46 -59.49 -9.69
N ILE A 33 5.16 -58.56 -9.03
CA ILE A 33 5.99 -57.53 -9.68
C ILE A 33 7.19 -58.19 -10.36
N GLU A 34 7.87 -59.12 -9.69
CA GLU A 34 8.99 -59.87 -10.26
C GLU A 34 8.58 -60.64 -11.53
N ARG A 35 7.45 -61.37 -11.48
CA ARG A 35 6.91 -62.07 -12.66
C ARG A 35 6.54 -61.11 -13.80
N LYS A 36 6.09 -59.90 -13.46
CA LYS A 36 5.75 -58.86 -14.45
C LYS A 36 7.00 -58.29 -15.12
N ILE A 37 8.07 -58.07 -14.36
CA ILE A 37 9.36 -57.62 -14.88
C ILE A 37 9.93 -58.68 -15.82
N GLU A 38 9.95 -59.94 -15.40
CA GLU A 38 10.43 -61.07 -16.21
C GLU A 38 9.67 -61.17 -17.55
N ALA A 39 8.34 -61.06 -17.53
CA ALA A 39 7.54 -61.07 -18.75
C ALA A 39 7.81 -59.86 -19.66
N LEU A 40 8.07 -58.67 -19.10
CA LEU A 40 8.41 -57.47 -19.86
C LEU A 40 9.81 -57.55 -20.48
N GLU A 41 10.79 -58.13 -19.78
CA GLU A 41 12.14 -58.40 -20.29
C GLU A 41 12.10 -59.40 -21.46
N ASP A 42 11.32 -60.48 -21.29
CA ASP A 42 11.08 -61.49 -22.32
C ASP A 42 10.43 -60.92 -23.58
N MET A 43 9.55 -59.92 -23.44
CA MET A 43 8.95 -59.22 -24.57
C MET A 43 9.90 -58.19 -25.18
N ALA A 44 10.72 -57.52 -24.37
CA ALA A 44 11.69 -56.53 -24.83
C ALA A 44 12.73 -57.13 -25.80
N THR A 45 13.17 -58.38 -25.55
CA THR A 45 14.09 -59.10 -26.44
C THR A 45 13.46 -59.50 -27.79
N LYS A 46 12.12 -59.61 -27.85
CA LYS A 46 11.37 -60.08 -29.04
C LYS A 46 10.88 -58.96 -29.96
N VAL A 47 10.95 -57.70 -29.53
CA VAL A 47 10.36 -56.57 -30.25
C VAL A 47 11.41 -55.77 -31.02
N SER A 48 11.26 -55.69 -32.35
CA SER A 48 12.19 -54.95 -33.24
C SER A 48 11.77 -53.49 -33.51
N ASN A 49 10.47 -53.19 -33.47
CA ASN A 49 9.94 -51.86 -33.79
C ASN A 49 10.29 -50.82 -32.69
N ARG A 50 10.77 -49.65 -33.11
CA ARG A 50 11.21 -48.57 -32.22
C ARG A 50 10.10 -48.09 -31.27
N ARG A 51 8.85 -47.97 -31.74
CA ARG A 51 7.74 -47.45 -30.94
C ARG A 51 7.35 -48.41 -29.82
N SER A 52 7.30 -49.69 -30.11
CA SER A 52 7.01 -50.74 -29.14
C SER A 52 8.18 -50.99 -28.20
N ARG A 53 9.43 -50.88 -28.66
CA ARG A 53 10.61 -50.87 -27.77
C ARG A 53 10.59 -49.71 -26.78
N LYS A 54 10.26 -48.50 -27.24
CA LYS A 54 10.12 -47.34 -26.36
C LYS A 54 9.04 -47.59 -25.30
N TRP A 55 7.87 -48.06 -25.72
CA TRP A 55 6.77 -48.34 -24.81
C TRP A 55 7.09 -49.42 -23.77
N LEU A 56 7.73 -50.53 -24.18
CA LEU A 56 8.16 -51.58 -23.25
C LEU A 56 9.21 -51.07 -22.26
N ASN A 57 10.16 -50.27 -22.72
CA ASN A 57 11.19 -49.68 -21.85
C ASN A 57 10.55 -48.73 -20.82
N ASP A 58 9.66 -47.83 -21.25
CA ASP A 58 8.92 -46.94 -20.35
C ASP A 58 8.13 -47.75 -19.31
N ARG A 59 7.51 -48.88 -19.72
CA ARG A 59 6.75 -49.74 -18.82
C ARG A 59 7.62 -50.50 -17.82
N LEU A 60 8.77 -51.01 -18.26
CA LEU A 60 9.73 -51.71 -17.43
C LEU A 60 10.36 -50.77 -16.39
N LEU A 61 10.71 -49.54 -16.79
CA LEU A 61 11.19 -48.51 -15.87
C LEU A 61 10.16 -48.17 -14.78
N ILE A 62 8.87 -48.10 -15.13
CA ILE A 62 7.80 -47.83 -14.15
C ILE A 62 7.68 -48.96 -13.11
N GLU A 63 7.92 -50.21 -13.48
CA GLU A 63 7.80 -51.35 -12.55
C GLU A 63 9.10 -51.60 -11.76
N LEU A 64 10.27 -51.27 -12.32
CA LEU A 64 11.55 -51.34 -11.60
C LEU A 64 11.67 -50.29 -10.50
N VAL A 65 11.05 -49.12 -10.68
CA VAL A 65 11.08 -48.05 -9.68
C VAL A 65 10.01 -48.34 -8.60
N PRO A 66 10.40 -48.45 -7.31
CA PRO A 66 9.45 -48.61 -6.23
C PRO A 66 8.41 -47.48 -6.24
N ARG A 67 7.13 -47.83 -6.13
CA ARG A 67 6.07 -46.83 -5.99
C ARG A 67 6.22 -46.13 -4.64
N LEU A 68 6.58 -44.85 -4.69
CA LEU A 68 6.77 -44.03 -3.52
C LEU A 68 5.44 -43.82 -2.78
N HIS A 69 5.47 -43.86 -1.45
CA HIS A 69 4.31 -43.52 -0.64
C HIS A 69 4.06 -42.00 -0.63
N VAL A 70 2.85 -41.57 -0.28
CA VAL A 70 2.46 -40.15 -0.29
C VAL A 70 3.42 -39.31 0.56
N GLU A 71 3.91 -39.85 1.67
CA GLU A 71 4.88 -39.19 2.55
C GLU A 71 6.26 -39.02 1.92
N GLU A 72 6.74 -40.03 1.19
CA GLU A 72 8.02 -39.97 0.47
C GLU A 72 7.95 -39.01 -0.72
N ILE A 73 6.81 -38.98 -1.43
CA ILE A 73 6.55 -38.03 -2.53
C ILE A 73 6.55 -36.59 -2.01
N LYS A 74 5.99 -36.33 -0.82
CA LYS A 74 6.02 -34.99 -0.19
C LYS A 74 7.43 -34.50 0.08
N GLY A 75 8.38 -35.38 0.41
CA GLY A 75 9.77 -35.03 0.66
C GLY A 75 10.60 -34.71 -0.60
N LEU A 76 10.11 -35.08 -1.79
CA LEU A 76 10.83 -34.88 -3.06
C LEU A 76 10.58 -33.52 -3.71
N PHE A 77 9.54 -32.80 -3.27
CA PHE A 77 9.20 -31.48 -3.82
C PHE A 77 9.26 -30.43 -2.72
N ALA A 78 10.21 -29.51 -2.83
CA ALA A 78 10.33 -28.35 -1.95
C ALA A 78 10.14 -27.06 -2.77
N PRO A 79 9.06 -26.29 -2.56
CA PRO A 79 7.93 -26.54 -1.66
C PRO A 79 6.93 -27.60 -2.21
N PRO A 80 6.17 -28.28 -1.35
CA PRO A 80 5.18 -29.28 -1.79
C PRO A 80 4.16 -28.66 -2.76
N PRO A 81 3.88 -29.30 -3.92
CA PRO A 81 3.02 -28.72 -4.96
C PRO A 81 1.56 -28.51 -4.52
N TRP A 82 1.13 -29.21 -3.47
CA TRP A 82 -0.18 -29.05 -2.81
C TRP A 82 -0.02 -28.64 -1.35
N GLY A 83 0.90 -27.70 -1.10
CA GLY A 83 1.30 -27.20 0.23
C GLY A 83 0.16 -27.15 1.24
N GLU A 84 0.46 -27.59 2.46
CA GLU A 84 -0.38 -27.35 3.63
C GLU A 84 -0.81 -25.86 3.65
N GLU A 85 -2.03 -25.58 4.12
CA GLU A 85 -2.53 -24.20 4.26
C GLU A 85 -1.53 -23.40 5.11
N LEU A 86 -0.65 -22.67 4.41
CA LEU A 86 0.26 -21.75 5.05
C LEU A 86 -0.60 -20.76 5.83
N PRO A 87 -0.27 -20.49 7.10
CA PRO A 87 -0.99 -19.50 7.86
C PRO A 87 -0.99 -18.20 7.06
N LEU A 88 -2.19 -17.66 6.82
CA LEU A 88 -2.35 -16.43 6.05
C LEU A 88 -1.38 -15.38 6.59
N SER A 89 -0.48 -14.91 5.71
CA SER A 89 0.45 -13.82 5.97
C SER A 89 -0.30 -12.65 6.63
N ALA A 90 0.39 -11.87 7.47
CA ALA A 90 -0.19 -10.66 8.05
C ALA A 90 -0.80 -9.74 6.96
N PHE A 91 -0.18 -9.68 5.78
CA PHE A 91 -0.69 -8.98 4.60
C PHE A 91 -2.01 -9.59 4.10
N CYS A 92 -2.11 -10.92 4.14
CA CYS A 92 -3.30 -11.63 3.73
C CYS A 92 -4.49 -11.45 4.70
N ARG A 93 -4.22 -11.07 5.95
CA ARG A 93 -5.25 -10.88 6.98
C ARG A 93 -5.90 -9.50 6.91
N THR A 94 -5.25 -8.50 6.32
CA THR A 94 -5.69 -7.10 6.44
C THR A 94 -6.51 -6.62 5.25
N SER A 95 -6.23 -7.06 4.01
CA SER A 95 -6.94 -6.51 2.83
C SER A 95 -6.63 -7.20 1.48
N VAL A 96 -6.53 -8.54 1.42
CA VAL A 96 -6.22 -9.26 0.15
C VAL A 96 -7.11 -8.85 -1.02
N GLY A 97 -8.43 -8.77 -0.79
CA GLY A 97 -9.38 -8.46 -1.85
C GLY A 97 -9.26 -7.04 -2.40
N GLU A 98 -8.81 -6.10 -1.57
CA GLU A 98 -8.57 -4.71 -2.01
C GLU A 98 -7.25 -4.59 -2.77
N TRP A 99 -6.24 -5.39 -2.39
CA TRP A 99 -4.95 -5.46 -3.07
C TRP A 99 -4.97 -6.33 -4.33
N ASP A 100 -5.98 -7.18 -4.50
CA ASP A 100 -6.11 -8.06 -5.66
C ASP A 100 -6.24 -7.29 -6.97
N ALA A 101 -6.93 -6.15 -6.93
CA ALA A 101 -7.01 -5.23 -8.04
C ALA A 101 -5.63 -4.73 -8.51
N PHE A 102 -4.64 -4.68 -7.62
CA PHE A 102 -3.26 -4.31 -7.93
C PHE A 102 -2.41 -5.47 -8.47
N ARG A 103 -2.83 -6.72 -8.23
CA ARG A 103 -2.12 -7.92 -8.73
C ARG A 103 -2.43 -8.21 -10.19
N SER A 104 -3.57 -7.73 -10.69
CA SER A 104 -4.05 -7.94 -12.06
C SER A 104 -4.07 -6.66 -12.90
N ILE A 105 -3.29 -5.63 -12.55
CA ILE A 105 -3.23 -4.41 -13.35
C ILE A 105 -2.52 -4.74 -14.66
N ASP A 106 -3.19 -4.43 -15.76
CA ASP A 106 -2.63 -4.54 -17.09
C ASP A 106 -1.47 -3.53 -17.28
N MET A 107 -0.37 -3.94 -17.91
CA MET A 107 0.83 -3.10 -18.01
C MET A 107 0.54 -1.74 -18.69
N ASP A 108 -0.41 -1.68 -19.63
CA ASP A 108 -0.78 -0.41 -20.27
C ASP A 108 -1.64 0.47 -19.35
N THR A 109 -2.43 -0.13 -18.47
CA THR A 109 -3.15 0.62 -17.42
C THR A 109 -2.18 1.18 -16.37
N GLU A 110 -1.18 0.41 -15.96
CA GLU A 110 -0.10 0.88 -15.10
C GLU A 110 0.69 2.03 -15.76
N ALA A 111 1.11 1.86 -17.01
CA ALA A 111 1.89 2.86 -17.74
C ALA A 111 1.12 4.18 -17.89
N ARG A 112 -0.18 4.12 -18.21
CA ARG A 112 -1.06 5.29 -18.28
C ARG A 112 -1.21 6.00 -16.93
N LEU A 113 -1.39 5.24 -15.85
CA LEU A 113 -1.46 5.80 -14.50
C LEU A 113 -0.14 6.49 -14.12
N MET A 114 0.99 5.84 -14.36
CA MET A 114 2.32 6.37 -14.11
C MET A 114 2.60 7.63 -14.94
N GLN A 115 2.16 7.67 -16.20
CA GLN A 115 2.28 8.85 -17.05
C GLN A 115 1.38 10.00 -16.56
N HIS A 116 0.16 9.70 -16.09
CA HIS A 116 -0.71 10.70 -15.48
C HIS A 116 -0.12 11.25 -14.18
N MET A 117 0.48 10.40 -13.34
CA MET A 117 1.18 10.82 -12.13
C MET A 117 2.42 11.67 -12.44
N LYS A 118 3.22 11.28 -13.44
CA LYS A 118 4.37 12.06 -13.89
C LYS A 118 3.95 13.42 -14.45
N SER A 119 2.95 13.47 -15.32
CA SER A 119 2.45 14.73 -15.87
C SER A 119 1.76 15.61 -14.83
N SER A 120 1.07 15.04 -13.83
CA SER A 120 0.55 15.78 -12.67
C SER A 120 1.69 16.31 -11.79
N SER A 121 2.73 15.50 -11.55
CA SER A 121 3.92 15.92 -10.81
C SER A 121 4.74 16.95 -11.57
N GLU A 122 4.83 16.87 -12.90
CA GLU A 122 5.53 17.83 -13.76
C GLU A 122 4.75 19.14 -13.81
N LYS A 123 3.41 19.10 -13.93
CA LYS A 123 2.56 20.29 -13.77
C LYS A 123 2.70 20.96 -12.40
N GLN A 124 2.90 20.19 -11.33
CA GLN A 124 3.23 20.76 -10.02
C GLN A 124 4.67 21.27 -9.94
N ARG A 125 5.64 20.60 -10.58
CA ARG A 125 7.06 20.96 -10.50
C ARG A 125 7.47 22.14 -11.37
N THR A 126 6.69 22.51 -12.39
CA THR A 126 7.11 23.56 -13.33
C THR A 126 7.01 24.99 -12.80
N HIS A 127 6.29 25.24 -11.71
CA HIS A 127 6.32 26.53 -10.99
C HIS A 127 5.56 26.38 -9.65
N VAL A 128 6.07 25.61 -8.67
CA VAL A 128 5.60 25.88 -7.30
C VAL A 128 6.15 27.27 -6.98
N ASP A 129 5.29 28.27 -7.00
CA ASP A 129 5.63 29.62 -6.58
C ASP A 129 6.26 29.49 -5.18
N GLU A 130 7.51 29.90 -4.99
CA GLU A 130 8.20 29.78 -3.70
C GLU A 130 7.34 30.45 -2.60
N ASP A 131 6.64 31.52 -2.95
CA ASP A 131 5.66 32.19 -2.09
C ASP A 131 4.50 31.28 -1.69
N GLU A 132 4.02 30.40 -2.57
CA GLU A 132 2.95 29.44 -2.29
C GLU A 132 3.44 28.38 -1.30
N LEU A 133 4.66 27.86 -1.48
CA LEU A 133 5.25 26.91 -0.54
C LEU A 133 5.45 27.54 0.84
N VAL A 134 5.93 28.80 0.89
CA VAL A 134 6.06 29.58 2.12
C VAL A 134 4.69 29.76 2.79
N ALA A 135 3.65 30.11 2.03
CA ALA A 135 2.29 30.28 2.55
C ALA A 135 1.68 28.96 3.06
N VAL A 136 1.91 27.84 2.37
CA VAL A 136 1.48 26.51 2.83
C VAL A 136 2.16 26.14 4.14
N ASN A 137 3.47 26.38 4.26
CA ASN A 137 4.21 26.13 5.50
C ASN A 137 3.76 27.06 6.62
N ALA A 138 3.49 28.33 6.32
CA ALA A 138 2.92 29.29 7.26
C ALA A 138 1.54 28.87 7.75
N TRP A 139 0.68 28.39 6.86
CA TRP A 139 -0.62 27.83 7.22
C TRP A 139 -0.49 26.60 8.12
N ARG A 140 0.46 25.70 7.86
CA ARG A 140 0.69 24.51 8.70
C ARG A 140 1.14 24.84 10.12
N ARG A 141 1.79 25.99 10.35
CA ARG A 141 2.19 26.46 11.68
C ARG A 141 1.01 26.84 12.56
N ILE A 142 -0.13 27.19 11.97
CA ILE A 142 -1.33 27.55 12.73
C ILE A 142 -1.91 26.30 13.40
N ASP A 143 -2.29 26.43 14.67
CA ASP A 143 -2.91 25.34 15.42
C ASP A 143 -4.13 24.77 14.70
N ARG A 144 -4.34 23.45 14.84
CA ARG A 144 -5.42 22.73 14.17
C ARG A 144 -6.79 23.32 14.52
N GLN A 145 -7.04 23.66 15.78
CA GLN A 145 -8.33 24.20 16.21
C GLN A 145 -8.58 25.58 15.59
N THR A 146 -7.55 26.43 15.58
CA THR A 146 -7.61 27.77 14.99
C THR A 146 -7.84 27.72 13.48
N ARG A 147 -7.16 26.81 12.76
CA ARG A 147 -7.38 26.61 11.32
C ARG A 147 -8.81 26.19 11.00
N GLU A 148 -9.36 25.27 11.78
CA GLU A 148 -10.74 24.82 11.58
C GLU A 148 -11.76 25.92 11.92
N ALA A 149 -11.48 26.75 12.93
CA ALA A 149 -12.30 27.92 13.24
C ALA A 149 -12.31 28.94 12.09
N ILE A 150 -11.14 29.26 11.52
CA ILE A 150 -10.98 30.17 10.38
C ILE A 150 -11.70 29.63 9.13
N LYS A 151 -11.58 28.33 8.85
CA LYS A 151 -12.24 27.71 7.69
C LYS A 151 -13.76 27.72 7.80
N ARG A 152 -14.30 27.40 8.99
CA ARG A 152 -15.75 27.31 9.21
C ARG A 152 -16.41 28.68 9.20
N ASN A 153 -15.79 29.66 9.86
CA ASN A 153 -16.29 31.02 10.01
C ASN A 153 -15.28 31.99 9.39
N PHE A 154 -15.18 31.95 8.06
CA PHE A 154 -14.23 32.78 7.33
C PHE A 154 -14.69 34.25 7.32
N LEU A 155 -13.99 35.09 8.08
CA LEU A 155 -14.20 36.54 8.17
C LEU A 155 -13.04 37.28 7.50
N PRO A 156 -13.06 37.46 6.17
CA PRO A 156 -11.92 38.01 5.43
C PRO A 156 -11.53 39.42 5.90
N ASP A 157 -12.48 40.34 6.03
CA ASP A 157 -12.21 41.74 6.37
C ASP A 157 -11.51 41.87 7.74
N LEU A 158 -11.96 41.09 8.73
CA LEU A 158 -11.36 41.08 10.05
C LEU A 158 -9.93 40.51 10.03
N LEU A 159 -9.71 39.43 9.27
CA LEU A 159 -8.39 38.84 9.11
C LEU A 159 -7.45 39.81 8.39
N GLU A 160 -7.90 40.49 7.33
CA GLU A 160 -7.12 41.49 6.60
C GLU A 160 -6.66 42.61 7.54
N ILE A 161 -7.54 43.14 8.40
CA ILE A 161 -7.19 44.17 9.40
C ILE A 161 -6.12 43.67 10.38
N TYR A 162 -6.23 42.44 10.87
CA TYR A 162 -5.20 41.87 11.75
C TYR A 162 -3.89 41.61 11.04
N GLU A 163 -3.95 41.09 9.82
CA GLU A 163 -2.77 40.87 8.99
C GLU A 163 -2.03 42.17 8.70
N GLU A 164 -2.74 43.25 8.36
CA GLU A 164 -2.15 44.57 8.12
C GLU A 164 -1.40 45.08 9.36
N ARG A 165 -2.01 45.00 10.55
CA ARG A 165 -1.36 45.42 11.81
C ARG A 165 -0.14 44.58 12.17
N VAL A 166 -0.19 43.27 11.92
CA VAL A 166 0.95 42.38 12.20
C VAL A 166 2.07 42.61 11.21
N ARG A 167 1.75 42.77 9.92
CA ARG A 167 2.72 42.99 8.85
C ARG A 167 3.45 44.32 9.01
N THR A 168 2.71 45.40 9.23
CA THR A 168 3.28 46.73 9.52
C THR A 168 4.19 46.69 10.74
N PHE A 169 3.82 45.95 11.79
CA PHE A 169 4.69 45.76 12.96
C PHE A 169 5.98 44.97 12.64
N ILE A 170 5.92 43.96 11.78
CA ILE A 170 7.12 43.20 11.37
C ILE A 170 8.06 44.08 10.55
N GLU A 171 7.51 44.83 9.59
CA GLU A 171 8.24 45.73 8.70
C GLU A 171 8.77 46.98 9.39
N ASP A 172 8.13 47.42 10.48
CA ASP A 172 8.60 48.54 11.28
C ASP A 172 10.00 48.24 11.82
N THR A 173 10.97 49.07 11.41
CA THR A 173 12.38 49.01 11.82
C THR A 173 12.64 49.82 13.08
N SER A 174 11.61 50.41 13.69
CA SER A 174 11.73 51.02 15.01
C SER A 174 12.06 49.97 16.09
N ASP A 175 12.80 50.37 17.13
CA ASP A 175 13.15 49.56 18.32
C ASP A 175 11.93 49.10 19.16
N LYS A 176 10.71 49.23 18.63
CA LYS A 176 9.49 48.75 19.27
C LYS A 176 9.35 47.25 19.01
N ASP A 177 9.85 46.45 19.93
CA ASP A 177 9.75 44.99 19.87
C ASP A 177 8.37 44.42 20.25
N VAL A 178 7.40 45.28 20.58
CA VAL A 178 6.11 44.87 21.13
C VAL A 178 4.93 45.64 20.50
N LEU A 179 3.97 44.90 19.94
CA LEU A 179 2.67 45.40 19.51
C LEU A 179 1.60 44.95 20.50
N VAL A 180 0.73 45.86 20.94
CA VAL A 180 -0.39 45.53 21.84
C VAL A 180 -1.71 45.82 21.15
N LEU A 181 -2.55 44.79 21.01
CA LEU A 181 -3.89 44.90 20.44
C LEU A 181 -4.95 44.58 21.50
N ASN A 182 -5.95 45.44 21.61
CA ASN A 182 -7.07 45.25 22.54
C ASN A 182 -8.22 44.55 21.80
N VAL A 183 -8.42 43.26 22.08
CA VAL A 183 -9.48 42.45 21.45
C VAL A 183 -10.27 41.77 22.56
N GLN A 184 -11.51 42.23 22.76
CA GLN A 184 -12.37 41.75 23.86
C GLN A 184 -13.12 40.46 23.51
N ASP A 185 -13.48 40.27 22.25
CA ASP A 185 -14.17 39.06 21.81
C ASP A 185 -13.23 37.84 21.80
N PRO A 186 -13.59 36.71 22.43
CA PRO A 186 -12.76 35.51 22.47
C PRO A 186 -12.49 34.89 21.09
N PHE A 187 -13.47 34.91 20.18
CA PHE A 187 -13.32 34.33 18.86
C PHE A 187 -12.40 35.20 17.99
N GLN A 188 -12.58 36.52 18.01
CA GLN A 188 -11.69 37.46 17.33
C GLN A 188 -10.25 37.36 17.86
N ARG A 189 -10.04 37.13 19.17
CA ARG A 189 -8.71 36.85 19.72
C ARG A 189 -8.12 35.55 19.16
N LEU A 190 -8.91 34.49 19.05
CA LEU A 190 -8.46 33.23 18.45
C LEU A 190 -7.99 33.46 17.00
N LEU A 191 -8.73 34.24 16.22
CA LEU A 191 -8.34 34.61 14.86
C LEU A 191 -7.03 35.41 14.85
N LEU A 192 -6.88 36.40 15.74
CA LEU A 192 -5.64 37.16 15.87
C LEU A 192 -4.44 36.27 16.21
N HIS A 193 -4.61 35.31 17.12
CA HIS A 193 -3.57 34.33 17.44
C HIS A 193 -3.19 33.50 16.21
N GLY A 194 -4.17 33.07 15.40
CA GLY A 194 -3.90 32.37 14.14
C GLY A 194 -3.12 33.21 13.13
N VAL A 195 -3.43 34.50 13.00
CA VAL A 195 -2.65 35.43 12.16
C VAL A 195 -1.21 35.55 12.67
N CYS A 196 -1.02 35.67 13.99
CA CYS A 196 0.30 35.74 14.58
C CYS A 196 1.12 34.46 14.32
N GLU A 197 0.49 33.30 14.44
CA GLU A 197 1.11 32.01 14.13
C GLU A 197 1.49 31.89 12.66
N PHE A 198 0.68 32.43 11.74
CA PHE A 198 0.99 32.47 10.30
C PHE A 198 2.25 33.32 10.01
N TYR A 199 2.41 34.47 10.67
CA TYR A 199 3.58 35.35 10.47
C TYR A 199 4.79 35.03 11.36
N ASN A 200 4.74 33.93 12.11
CA ASN A 200 5.83 33.50 13.01
C ASN A 200 6.17 34.55 14.08
N VAL A 201 5.14 35.19 14.64
CA VAL A 201 5.28 36.10 15.79
C VAL A 201 4.64 35.50 17.03
N THR A 202 5.19 35.80 18.21
CA THR A 202 4.62 35.33 19.48
C THR A 202 3.45 36.20 19.84
N SER A 203 2.32 35.60 20.21
CA SER A 203 1.16 36.31 20.75
C SER A 203 0.78 35.78 22.12
N THR A 204 0.50 36.67 23.07
CA THR A 204 0.12 36.32 24.43
C THR A 204 -1.00 37.24 24.90
N THR A 205 -2.14 36.66 25.28
CA THR A 205 -3.27 37.44 25.80
C THR A 205 -3.18 37.55 27.31
N SER A 206 -3.10 38.76 27.83
CA SER A 206 -3.18 39.06 29.26
C SER A 206 -4.58 39.60 29.60
N SER A 207 -5.00 39.32 30.84
CA SER A 207 -6.21 39.86 31.43
C SER A 207 -5.85 40.91 32.45
N SER A 208 -6.39 42.10 32.31
CA SER A 208 -6.37 43.12 33.34
C SER A 208 -7.80 43.55 33.67
N VAL A 209 -7.96 44.36 34.71
CA VAL A 209 -9.23 45.02 35.02
C VAL A 209 -9.04 46.50 34.67
N ARG A 210 -9.92 47.04 33.83
CA ARG A 210 -9.93 48.46 33.47
C ARG A 210 -11.37 48.96 33.69
N ASP A 211 -11.53 50.00 34.51
CA ASP A 211 -12.83 50.57 34.87
C ASP A 211 -13.82 49.53 35.43
N GLY A 212 -13.32 48.61 36.27
CA GLY A 212 -14.11 47.54 36.89
C GLY A 212 -14.56 46.42 35.95
N LYS A 213 -14.22 46.47 34.66
CA LYS A 213 -14.54 45.43 33.67
C LYS A 213 -13.30 44.60 33.30
N PRO A 214 -13.45 43.31 32.99
CA PRO A 214 -12.34 42.49 32.48
C PRO A 214 -11.91 43.04 31.13
N TRP A 215 -10.64 43.44 31.04
CA TRP A 215 -10.00 43.97 29.85
C TRP A 215 -8.96 42.98 29.35
N LYS A 216 -9.11 42.53 28.11
CA LYS A 216 -8.14 41.61 27.48
C LYS A 216 -7.28 42.35 26.47
N ALA A 217 -5.97 42.18 26.57
CA ALA A 217 -4.99 42.73 25.65
C ALA A 217 -4.08 41.61 25.14
N THR A 218 -3.89 41.54 23.82
CA THR A 218 -3.00 40.59 23.18
C THR A 218 -1.70 41.31 22.84
N THR A 219 -0.62 40.86 23.48
CA THR A 219 0.74 41.35 23.28
C THR A 219 1.42 40.48 22.22
N ILE A 220 2.01 41.11 21.21
CA ILE A 220 2.65 40.48 20.07
C ILE A 220 4.12 40.86 20.07
N LYS A 221 5.01 39.88 19.92
CA LYS A 221 6.46 40.06 19.92
C LYS A 221 7.10 39.36 18.73
N LYS A 222 8.11 39.98 18.13
CA LYS A 222 8.94 39.36 17.08
C LYS A 222 9.71 38.17 17.68
N ARG A 223 9.89 37.09 16.90
CA ARG A 223 10.69 35.91 17.27
C ARG A 223 12.04 35.97 16.58
N GLN A 224 13.03 35.26 17.13
CA GLN A 224 14.23 34.96 16.37
C GLN A 224 13.83 34.12 15.14
N GLY A 225 14.11 34.63 13.94
CA GLY A 225 13.65 34.03 12.68
C GLY A 225 12.29 34.54 12.17
N THR A 226 11.72 35.61 12.75
CA THR A 226 10.68 36.38 12.05
C THR A 226 11.35 37.09 10.87
N GLY A 227 11.20 36.50 9.67
CA GLY A 227 11.69 37.07 8.43
C GLY A 227 10.74 38.11 7.84
N VAL A 228 11.04 38.54 6.61
CA VAL A 228 10.15 39.40 5.83
C VAL A 228 8.80 38.68 5.62
N PRO A 229 7.67 39.37 5.80
CA PRO A 229 6.35 38.80 5.53
C PRO A 229 6.26 38.27 4.08
N SER A 230 5.63 37.11 3.91
CA SER A 230 5.42 36.54 2.57
C SER A 230 4.50 37.43 1.74
N ARG A 231 4.71 37.44 0.40
CA ARG A 231 3.86 38.18 -0.54
C ARG A 231 2.41 37.68 -0.52
N ILE A 232 2.22 36.36 -0.41
CA ILE A 232 0.90 35.74 -0.24
C ILE A 232 0.46 35.92 1.21
N THR A 233 -0.68 36.58 1.39
CA THR A 233 -1.32 36.79 2.69
C THR A 233 -2.15 35.57 3.09
N LEU A 234 -2.48 35.46 4.38
CA LEU A 234 -3.37 34.41 4.89
C LEU A 234 -4.72 34.46 4.17
N VAL A 235 -5.29 35.65 3.99
CA VAL A 235 -6.59 35.80 3.33
C VAL A 235 -6.51 35.45 1.85
N SER A 236 -5.47 35.86 1.12
CA SER A 236 -5.29 35.46 -0.28
C SER A 236 -5.10 33.95 -0.41
N PHE A 237 -4.29 33.35 0.48
CA PHE A 237 -4.07 31.90 0.52
C PHE A 237 -5.38 31.11 0.73
N LEU A 238 -6.23 31.58 1.65
CA LEU A 238 -7.54 30.96 1.91
C LEU A 238 -8.51 31.10 0.73
N ARG A 239 -8.49 32.24 0.03
CA ARG A 239 -9.28 32.44 -1.20
C ARG A 239 -8.81 31.52 -2.32
N MET A 240 -7.51 31.37 -2.52
CA MET A 240 -6.93 30.45 -3.51
C MET A 240 -7.35 29.00 -3.24
N LYS A 241 -7.25 28.55 -1.98
CA LYS A 241 -7.68 27.20 -1.55
C LYS A 241 -9.17 26.93 -1.77
N LYS A 242 -10.03 27.93 -1.52
CA LYS A 242 -11.48 27.81 -1.71
C LYS A 242 -11.86 27.67 -3.19
N ASN A 243 -11.15 28.37 -4.07
CA ASN A 243 -11.44 28.39 -5.51
C ASN A 243 -10.81 27.22 -6.28
N GLY A 244 -9.75 26.58 -5.74
CA GLY A 244 -9.08 25.42 -6.36
C GLY A 244 -9.72 24.06 -6.07
N SER A 245 -10.94 24.00 -5.54
CA SER A 245 -11.68 22.76 -5.28
C SER A 245 -12.76 22.46 -6.34
N GLN A 246 -12.55 22.91 -7.58
CA GLN A 246 -13.36 22.52 -8.74
C GLN A 246 -12.77 21.32 -9.46
#